data_AF-A0A367JHY5-F1
#
_entry.id   AF-A0A367JHY5-F1
#
_cell.length_a   1.000
_cell.length_b   1.000
_cell.length_c   1.000
_cell.angle_alpha   90.00
_cell.angle_beta   90.00
_cell.angle_gamma   90.00
#
_symmetry.space_group_name_H-M   'P 1'
#
loop_
_entity.id
_entity.type
_entity.pdbx_description
1 polymer ?
#
loop_
_entity_poly.entity_id
_entity_poly.type
_entity_poly.pdbx_seq_one_letter_code
_entity_poly.pdbx_strand_id
1 'polypeptide(L)'
;IFGSLAMLKNIADEFSFAKLDTFSTIKIFFLHAAGDTLYLWSVCFEKDGDIYELWLEHRLQIKPYIEDKFENLPNFVNFFWNMKASICLVCESVKNILKLKEEHSAALVESRFKSNYTCQSLSEIVNPSILKLVEEDDKTGMASLGPFYSLI
;
A
#
# COMPACT_ATOMS: atom_id res chain seq x y z
N ILE A 1 3.74 -2.53 6.48
CA ILE A 1 4.71 -1.79 5.64
C ILE A 1 5.50 -2.71 4.71
N PHE A 2 6.38 -3.59 5.21
CA PHE A 2 7.21 -4.44 4.33
C PHE A 2 6.40 -5.28 3.34
N GLY A 3 5.26 -5.82 3.77
CA GLY A 3 4.33 -6.51 2.87
C GLY A 3 3.83 -5.62 1.72
N SER A 4 3.50 -4.36 1.98
CA SER A 4 3.06 -3.40 0.97
C SER A 4 4.16 -3.08 -0.04
N LEU A 5 5.41 -2.93 0.42
CA LEU A 5 6.56 -2.73 -0.46
C LEU A 5 6.84 -3.97 -1.33
N ALA A 6 6.73 -5.17 -0.74
CA ALA A 6 6.85 -6.42 -1.48
C ALA A 6 5.73 -6.56 -2.53
N MET A 7 4.51 -6.14 -2.22
CA MET A 7 3.42 -6.11 -3.19
C MET A 7 3.71 -5.14 -4.35
N LEU A 8 4.18 -3.92 -4.07
CA LEU A 8 4.60 -2.98 -5.13
C LEU A 8 5.69 -3.58 -6.02
N LYS A 9 6.72 -4.19 -5.42
CA LYS A 9 7.81 -4.83 -6.16
C LYS A 9 7.30 -5.98 -7.04
N ASN A 10 6.46 -6.85 -6.48
CA ASN A 10 5.90 -7.97 -7.24
C ASN A 10 5.07 -7.48 -8.44
N ILE A 11 4.26 -6.42 -8.28
CA ILE A 11 3.49 -5.85 -9.38
C ILE A 11 4.42 -5.29 -10.47
N ALA A 12 5.48 -4.58 -10.08
CA ALA A 12 6.46 -4.05 -11.03
C ALA A 12 7.23 -5.14 -11.77
N ASP A 13 7.55 -6.24 -11.09
CA ASP A 13 8.27 -7.38 -11.67
C ASP A 13 7.38 -8.18 -12.62
N GLU A 14 6.15 -8.44 -12.22
CA GLU A 14 5.17 -9.17 -13.02
C GLU A 14 4.81 -8.40 -14.29
N PHE A 15 4.66 -7.07 -14.21
CA PHE A 15 4.30 -6.22 -15.33
C PHE A 15 5.45 -5.33 -15.80
N SER A 16 6.67 -5.89 -15.88
CA SER A 16 7.92 -5.17 -16.16
C SER A 16 7.92 -4.25 -17.40
N PHE A 17 7.20 -4.59 -18.48
CA PHE A 17 7.05 -3.77 -19.67
C PHE A 17 5.88 -2.76 -19.66
N ALA A 18 5.14 -2.63 -18.57
CA ALA A 18 4.04 -1.67 -18.47
C ALA A 18 4.54 -0.23 -18.22
N LYS A 19 3.63 0.76 -18.28
CA LYS A 19 4.03 2.17 -18.16
C LYS A 19 4.17 2.60 -16.70
N LEU A 20 5.19 3.42 -16.42
CA LEU A 20 5.39 4.02 -15.10
C LEU A 20 4.21 4.90 -14.68
N ASP A 21 3.64 5.65 -15.62
CA ASP A 21 2.45 6.49 -15.37
C ASP A 21 1.23 5.69 -14.91
N THR A 22 1.07 4.46 -15.42
CA THR A 22 -0.01 3.59 -14.96
C THR A 22 0.36 2.98 -13.61
N PHE A 23 1.62 2.63 -13.39
CA PHE A 23 2.10 2.06 -12.12
C PHE A 23 1.97 3.05 -10.95
N SER A 24 2.27 4.33 -11.17
CA SER A 24 2.16 5.39 -10.14
C SER A 24 0.74 5.60 -9.62
N THR A 25 -0.28 5.15 -10.36
CA THR A 25 -1.68 5.21 -9.92
C THR A 25 -2.10 4.07 -8.99
N ILE A 26 -1.21 3.11 -8.71
CA ILE A 26 -1.50 2.04 -7.76
C ILE A 26 -1.42 2.56 -6.33
N LYS A 27 -2.48 2.30 -5.57
CA LYS A 27 -2.54 2.54 -4.13
C LYS A 27 -2.72 1.22 -3.39
N ILE A 28 -1.84 0.94 -2.42
CA ILE A 28 -1.93 -0.28 -1.61
C ILE A 28 -2.46 0.07 -0.23
N PHE A 29 -3.57 -0.54 0.17
CA PHE A 29 -4.15 -0.38 1.51
C PHE A 29 -3.81 -1.57 2.39
N PHE A 30 -3.60 -1.33 3.68
CA PHE A 30 -3.50 -2.41 4.67
C PHE A 30 -4.03 -1.97 6.03
N LEU A 31 -4.62 -2.92 6.75
CA LEU A 31 -5.03 -2.73 8.14
C LEU A 31 -3.91 -3.19 9.07
N HIS A 32 -3.68 -2.41 10.12
CA HIS A 32 -2.72 -2.71 11.17
C HIS A 32 -3.42 -2.58 12.52
N ALA A 33 -3.48 -3.66 13.29
CA ALA A 33 -3.97 -3.62 14.66
C ALA A 33 -2.78 -3.52 15.63
N ALA A 34 -2.79 -2.52 16.50
CA ALA A 34 -1.78 -2.32 17.55
C ALA A 34 -2.46 -1.89 18.85
N GLY A 35 -2.27 -2.70 19.91
CA GLY A 35 -2.96 -2.51 21.18
C GLY A 35 -4.49 -2.58 21.01
N ASP A 36 -5.18 -1.54 21.47
CA ASP A 36 -6.63 -1.38 21.34
C ASP A 36 -7.02 -0.62 20.07
N THR A 37 -6.09 -0.33 19.15
CA THR A 37 -6.35 0.55 18.02
C THR A 37 -6.14 -0.16 16.68
N LEU A 38 -7.11 0.03 15.78
CA LEU A 38 -7.04 -0.39 14.39
C LEU A 38 -6.68 0.81 13.52
N TYR A 39 -5.64 0.67 12.71
CA TYR A 39 -5.15 1.68 11.79
C TYR A 39 -5.37 1.22 10.35
N LEU A 40 -5.92 2.10 9.52
CA LEU A 40 -5.97 1.93 8.08
C LEU A 40 -4.85 2.77 7.46
N TRP A 41 -3.91 2.10 6.82
CA TRP A 41 -2.78 2.71 6.14
C TRP A 41 -2.92 2.57 4.64
N SER A 42 -2.31 3.48 3.91
CA SER A 42 -2.11 3.35 2.46
C SER A 42 -0.69 3.70 2.05
N VAL A 43 -0.24 3.09 0.95
CA VAL A 43 0.99 3.45 0.25
C VAL A 43 0.58 3.94 -1.13
N CYS A 44 0.91 5.20 -1.45
CA CYS A 44 0.56 5.85 -2.71
C CYS A 44 1.72 6.70 -3.22
N PHE A 45 1.77 6.90 -4.53
CA PHE A 45 2.76 7.76 -5.18
C PHE A 45 2.35 9.23 -5.05
N GLU A 46 3.26 10.06 -4.56
CA GLU A 46 3.14 11.51 -4.57
C GLU A 46 3.92 12.07 -5.76
N LYS A 47 3.24 12.84 -6.60
CA LYS A 47 3.79 13.36 -7.87
C LYS A 47 4.79 14.47 -7.65
N ASP A 48 4.57 15.31 -6.65
CA ASP A 48 5.44 16.46 -6.41
C ASP A 48 6.80 16.03 -5.85
N GLY A 49 6.86 14.87 -5.19
CA GLY A 49 8.08 14.31 -4.62
C GLY A 49 8.71 13.17 -5.42
N ASP A 50 8.02 12.66 -6.46
CA ASP A 50 8.38 11.43 -7.18
C ASP A 50 8.67 10.23 -6.26
N ILE A 51 7.95 10.13 -5.13
CA ILE A 51 8.16 9.12 -4.10
C ILE A 51 6.84 8.43 -3.71
N TYR A 52 6.95 7.19 -3.25
CA TYR A 52 5.84 6.53 -2.56
C TYR A 52 5.86 6.91 -1.09
N GLU A 53 4.73 7.41 -0.60
CA GLU A 53 4.54 7.79 0.78
C GLU A 53 3.60 6.84 1.51
N LEU A 54 3.78 6.74 2.82
CA LEU A 54 2.91 5.99 3.72
C LEU A 54 1.95 6.94 4.43
N TRP A 55 0.65 6.78 4.19
CA TRP A 55 -0.39 7.66 4.72
C TRP A 55 -1.26 6.94 5.75
N LEU A 56 -1.53 7.60 6.87
CA LEU A 56 -2.54 7.15 7.83
C LEU A 56 -3.90 7.66 7.37
N GLU A 57 -4.73 6.77 6.84
CA GLU A 57 -6.07 7.12 6.35
C GLU A 57 -7.03 7.31 7.53
N HIS A 58 -7.10 6.31 8.42
CA HIS A 58 -8.02 6.32 9.55
C HIS A 58 -7.48 5.53 10.74
N ARG A 59 -7.99 5.87 11.92
CA ARG A 59 -7.78 5.11 13.16
C ARG A 59 -9.12 4.84 13.84
N LEU A 60 -9.23 3.69 14.49
CA LEU A 60 -10.38 3.30 15.30
C LEU A 60 -9.89 2.69 16.59
N GLN A 61 -10.26 3.30 17.72
CA GLN A 61 -10.02 2.73 19.04
C GLN A 61 -11.13 1.73 19.36
N ILE A 62 -10.74 0.48 19.59
CA ILE A 62 -11.59 -0.63 20.00
C ILE A 62 -11.63 -0.65 21.53
N LYS A 63 -12.66 -0.02 22.11
CA LYS A 63 -12.90 -0.14 23.56
C LYS A 63 -13.51 -1.52 23.87
N PRO A 64 -12.89 -2.34 24.74
CA PRO A 64 -13.34 -3.71 25.00
C PRO A 64 -14.60 -3.79 25.88
N TYR A 65 -14.95 -2.72 26.60
CA TYR A 65 -16.04 -2.71 27.58
C TYR A 65 -17.41 -2.46 26.94
N ILE A 66 -18.45 -3.11 27.47
CA ILE A 66 -19.81 -3.10 26.90
C ILE A 66 -20.49 -1.74 27.09
N GLU A 67 -20.21 -1.05 28.19
CA GLU A 67 -20.76 0.28 28.53
C GLU A 67 -20.38 1.34 27.49
N ASP A 68 -19.20 1.18 26.89
CA ASP A 68 -18.66 2.03 25.84
C ASP A 68 -19.23 1.75 24.43
N LYS A 69 -19.94 0.64 24.20
CA LYS A 69 -20.30 0.18 22.84
C LYS A 69 -21.31 1.09 22.14
N PHE A 70 -22.29 1.61 22.88
CA PHE A 70 -23.30 2.50 22.29
C PHE A 70 -22.72 3.88 21.98
N GLU A 71 -21.83 4.39 22.83
CA GLU A 71 -21.16 5.68 22.61
C GLU A 71 -20.14 5.63 21.46
N ASN A 72 -19.50 4.47 21.23
CA ASN A 72 -18.52 4.32 20.16
C ASN A 72 -19.10 3.82 18.84
N LEU A 73 -20.37 3.40 18.80
CA LEU A 73 -21.02 2.92 17.57
C LEU A 73 -20.87 3.90 16.38
N PRO A 74 -21.03 5.23 16.54
CA PRO A 74 -20.79 6.17 15.45
C PRO A 74 -19.35 6.12 14.91
N ASN A 75 -18.35 5.92 15.78
CA ASN A 75 -16.95 5.82 15.38
C ASN A 75 -16.69 4.53 14.59
N PHE A 76 -17.29 3.40 15.00
CA PHE A 76 -17.23 2.15 14.25
C PHE A 76 -17.89 2.28 12.88
N VAL A 77 -19.12 2.81 12.83
CA VAL A 77 -19.85 3.01 11.59
C VAL A 77 -19.06 3.93 10.66
N ASN A 78 -18.55 5.05 11.16
CA ASN A 78 -17.74 5.98 10.38
C ASN A 78 -16.46 5.30 9.86
N PHE A 79 -15.71 4.58 10.71
CA PHE A 79 -14.51 3.87 10.28
C PHE A 79 -14.79 2.85 9.18
N PHE A 80 -15.81 2.00 9.34
CA PHE A 80 -16.15 1.01 8.32
C PHE A 80 -16.75 1.63 7.05
N TRP A 81 -17.45 2.76 7.17
CA TRP A 81 -17.93 3.50 6.01
C TRP A 81 -16.78 4.13 5.22
N ASN A 82 -15.81 4.71 5.92
CA ASN A 82 -14.59 5.20 5.31
C ASN A 82 -13.77 4.07 4.69
N MET A 83 -13.64 2.93 5.39
CA MET A 83 -13.04 1.73 4.81
C MET A 83 -13.79 1.26 3.57
N LYS A 84 -15.13 1.33 3.53
CA LYS A 84 -15.93 1.03 2.35
C LYS A 84 -15.67 2.02 1.21
N ALA A 85 -15.49 3.30 1.52
CA ALA A 85 -15.04 4.29 0.53
C ALA A 85 -13.62 3.96 0.03
N SER A 86 -12.71 3.56 0.91
CA SER A 86 -11.37 3.06 0.55
C SER A 86 -11.44 1.75 -0.24
N ILE A 87 -12.44 0.89 -0.04
CA ILE A 87 -12.69 -0.30 -0.88
C ILE A 87 -12.99 0.13 -2.32
N CYS A 88 -13.66 1.26 -2.56
CA CYS A 88 -13.79 1.80 -3.93
C CYS A 88 -12.42 2.15 -4.53
N LEU A 89 -11.51 2.71 -3.73
CA LEU A 89 -10.13 2.99 -4.16
C LEU A 89 -9.30 1.71 -4.35
N VAL A 90 -9.57 0.65 -3.57
CA VAL A 90 -8.99 -0.68 -3.80
C VAL A 90 -9.47 -1.22 -5.15
N CYS A 91 -10.77 -1.11 -5.46
CA CYS A 91 -11.31 -1.49 -6.77
C CYS A 91 -10.67 -0.70 -7.92
N GLU A 92 -10.39 0.58 -7.72
CA GLU A 92 -9.64 1.40 -8.69
C GLU A 92 -8.21 0.90 -8.87
N SER A 93 -7.52 0.58 -7.77
CA SER A 93 -6.17 0.01 -7.83
C SER A 93 -6.14 -1.34 -8.55
N VAL A 94 -7.18 -2.18 -8.37
CA VAL A 94 -7.33 -3.42 -9.14
C VAL A 94 -7.50 -3.15 -10.62
N LYS A 95 -8.30 -2.14 -11.01
CA LYS A 95 -8.44 -1.73 -12.41
C LYS A 95 -7.10 -1.24 -12.98
N ASN A 96 -6.32 -0.49 -12.21
CA ASN A 96 -5.00 -0.02 -12.63
C ASN A 96 -4.02 -1.19 -12.82
N ILE A 97 -4.06 -2.21 -11.96
CA ILE A 97 -3.28 -3.44 -12.13
C ILE A 97 -3.71 -4.21 -13.40
N LEU A 98 -5.02 -4.31 -13.67
CA LEU A 98 -5.51 -4.92 -14.92
C LEU A 98 -5.01 -4.15 -16.15
N LYS A 99 -4.99 -2.82 -16.08
CA LYS A 99 -4.44 -1.98 -17.13
C LYS A 99 -2.92 -2.19 -17.31
N LEU A 100 -2.15 -2.34 -16.22
CA LEU A 100 -0.73 -2.72 -16.32
C LEU A 100 -0.54 -4.05 -17.04
N LYS A 101 -1.38 -5.03 -16.73
CA LYS A 101 -1.35 -6.34 -17.40
C LYS A 101 -1.61 -6.22 -18.91
N GLU A 102 -2.57 -5.40 -19.31
CA GLU A 102 -2.86 -5.12 -20.72
C GLU A 102 -1.69 -4.43 -21.41
N GLU A 103 -1.13 -3.37 -20.80
CA GLU A 103 0.04 -2.64 -21.32
C GLU A 103 1.26 -3.55 -21.49
N HIS A 104 1.56 -4.35 -20.46
CA HIS A 104 2.65 -5.32 -20.49
C HIS A 104 2.46 -6.35 -21.62
N SER A 105 1.25 -6.90 -21.76
CA SER A 105 0.93 -7.90 -22.78
C SER A 105 1.06 -7.31 -24.19
N ALA A 106 0.61 -6.07 -24.40
CA ALA A 106 0.77 -5.37 -25.67
C ALA A 106 2.25 -5.11 -25.99
N ALA A 107 3.03 -4.65 -25.02
CA ALA A 107 4.46 -4.41 -25.17
C ALA A 107 5.24 -5.70 -25.48
N LEU A 108 4.85 -6.84 -24.88
CA LEU A 108 5.41 -8.16 -25.20
C LEU A 108 5.13 -8.61 -26.65
N VAL A 109 3.98 -8.25 -27.21
CA VAL A 109 3.67 -8.54 -28.61
C VAL A 109 4.50 -7.65 -29.52
N GLU A 110 4.58 -6.36 -29.23
CA GLU A 110 5.37 -5.40 -30.03
C GLU A 110 6.88 -5.71 -30.02
N SER A 111 7.42 -6.15 -28.88
CA SER A 111 8.84 -6.45 -28.76
C SER A 111 9.29 -7.62 -29.64
N ARG A 112 8.39 -8.53 -30.02
CA ARG A 112 8.68 -9.61 -30.98
C ARG A 112 9.02 -9.09 -32.38
N PHE A 113 8.56 -7.88 -32.72
CA PHE A 113 8.72 -7.29 -34.05
C PHE A 113 9.76 -6.17 -34.11
N LYS A 114 10.32 -5.74 -32.96
CA LYS A 114 11.35 -4.69 -32.89
C LYS A 114 12.63 -5.27 -32.30
N SER A 115 13.71 -5.28 -33.08
CA SER A 115 14.97 -5.95 -32.69
C SER A 115 15.74 -5.28 -31.54
N ASN A 116 15.41 -4.04 -31.18
CA ASN A 116 16.05 -3.28 -30.10
C ASN A 116 14.98 -2.57 -29.23
N TYR A 117 14.39 -3.29 -28.27
CA TYR A 117 13.62 -2.64 -27.19
C TYR A 117 14.58 -2.34 -26.03
N THR A 118 15.14 -1.13 -26.00
CA THR A 118 15.86 -0.59 -24.84
C THR A 118 14.96 0.44 -24.17
N CYS A 119 13.99 -0.02 -23.39
CA CYS A 119 13.24 0.82 -22.46
C CYS A 119 13.52 0.26 -21.07
N GLN A 120 13.89 1.10 -20.11
CA GLN A 120 14.05 0.68 -18.72
C GLN A 120 12.75 0.03 -18.24
N SER A 121 12.86 -1.17 -17.69
CA SER A 121 11.68 -1.91 -17.23
C SER A 121 11.19 -1.38 -15.87
N LEU A 122 9.91 -1.55 -15.56
CA LEU A 122 9.39 -1.24 -14.23
C LEU A 122 10.14 -2.01 -13.13
N SER A 123 10.58 -3.23 -13.41
CA SER A 123 11.41 -4.02 -12.48
C SER A 123 12.75 -3.36 -12.16
N GLU A 124 13.33 -2.60 -13.09
CA GLU A 124 14.61 -1.89 -12.91
C GLU A 124 14.39 -0.56 -12.20
N ILE A 125 13.30 0.14 -12.50
CA ILE A 125 12.94 1.44 -11.91
C ILE A 125 12.45 1.25 -10.46
N VAL A 126 11.59 0.26 -10.24
CA VAL A 126 10.98 -0.03 -8.95
C VAL A 126 11.86 -1.01 -8.19
N ASN A 127 12.91 -0.48 -7.57
CA ASN A 127 13.78 -1.24 -6.67
C ASN A 127 13.72 -0.62 -5.26
N PRO A 128 12.68 -0.94 -4.47
CA PRO A 128 12.54 -0.36 -3.14
C PRO A 128 13.70 -0.83 -2.28
N SER A 129 14.64 0.06 -2.01
CA SER A 129 15.69 -0.16 -1.02
C SER A 129 15.07 -0.17 0.37
N ILE A 130 14.83 -1.38 0.89
CA ILE A 130 14.36 -1.55 2.27
C ILE A 130 15.55 -1.34 3.19
N LEU A 131 15.81 -0.09 3.55
CA LEU A 131 16.75 0.26 4.60
C LEU A 131 16.15 -0.15 5.94
N LYS A 132 16.71 -1.19 6.56
CA LYS A 132 16.43 -1.52 7.96
C LYS A 132 17.05 -0.41 8.81
N LEU A 133 16.27 0.63 9.10
CA LEU A 133 16.66 1.66 10.05
C LEU A 133 16.96 0.97 11.38
N VAL A 134 18.16 1.21 11.92
CA VAL A 134 18.61 0.55 13.14
C VAL A 134 17.75 1.06 14.28
N GLU A 135 17.34 0.13 15.13
CA GLU A 135 16.33 0.33 16.15
C GLU A 135 16.64 1.50 17.10
N GLU A 136 17.89 1.91 17.31
CA GLU A 136 18.26 2.93 18.30
C GLU A 136 18.01 4.39 17.87
N ASP A 137 18.05 4.71 16.56
CA ASP A 137 18.14 6.10 16.12
C ASP A 137 16.80 6.72 15.65
N ASP A 138 15.83 5.94 15.18
CA ASP A 138 14.66 6.48 14.43
C ASP A 138 13.28 5.93 14.85
N LYS A 139 13.10 5.51 16.11
CA LYS A 139 11.84 4.87 16.60
C LYS A 139 10.59 5.73 16.64
N THR A 140 10.66 7.04 16.42
CA THR A 140 9.59 7.95 16.86
C THR A 140 8.27 7.65 16.12
N GLY A 141 7.31 7.06 16.85
CA GLY A 141 5.92 6.87 16.40
C GLY A 141 5.52 5.44 16.01
N MET A 142 6.28 4.73 15.16
CA MET A 142 5.87 3.40 14.68
C MET A 142 6.43 2.22 15.49
N ALA A 143 7.66 2.30 15.98
CA ALA A 143 8.24 1.23 16.80
C ALA A 143 7.56 1.12 18.18
N SER A 144 6.94 2.21 18.66
CA SER A 144 6.08 2.23 19.84
C SER A 144 4.72 1.52 19.65
N LEU A 145 4.35 1.20 18.40
CA LEU A 145 3.08 0.53 18.05
C LEU A 145 3.28 -0.97 17.75
N GLY A 146 4.41 -1.55 18.15
CA GLY A 146 4.74 -2.95 17.87
C GLY A 146 3.70 -3.96 18.38
N PRO A 147 3.69 -5.20 17.85
CA PRO A 147 2.79 -6.24 18.31
C PRO A 147 3.18 -6.61 19.74
N PHE A 148 2.41 -6.14 20.71
CA PHE A 148 2.58 -6.55 22.09
C PHE A 148 2.30 -8.05 22.15
N TYR A 149 3.35 -8.86 22.27
CA TYR A 149 3.23 -10.14 22.93
C TYR A 149 2.82 -9.82 24.36
N SER A 150 1.52 -9.93 24.65
CA SER A 150 1.04 -10.13 26.00
C SER A 150 1.56 -11.48 26.47
N LEU A 151 2.74 -11.45 27.10
CA LEU A 151 3.16 -12.55 27.96
C LEU A 151 2.59 -12.30 29.35
N ILE A 152 1.83 -13.30 29.79
CA ILE A 152 1.29 -13.57 31.12
C ILE A 152 2.39 -13.45 32.18
#